data_AF-G2QNT1-F1
#
_entry.id   AF-G2QNT1-F1
#
_cell.length_a   1.000
_cell.length_b   1.000
_cell.length_c   1.000
_cell.angle_alpha   90.00
_cell.angle_beta   90.00
_cell.angle_gamma   90.00
#
_symmetry.space_group_name_H-M   'P 1'
#
loop_
_entity.id
_entity.type
_entity.pdbx_description
1 polymer ?
#
loop_
_entity_poly.entity_id
_entity_poly.type
_entity_poly.pdbx_seq_one_letter_code
_entity_poly.pdbx_strand_id
1 'polypeptide(L)'
;MGNRSSRRKGGERPEATPPDGERQPSLDGNGDGSEAVLPPRYAACELLYKAGIPAAVWLEDALSRHGVPTLVFDLFLLVPDVDAAAQVLIGAGYRRGQLSFALRNIRQFENLYFPPRAITADNKHDESIPDTGVILLAAREWFHELPATAQDMTDWFPTLPQLLTALIAKWLSLEEQESDLRLRIAVYIGYIYLYIDAVKEPGFQEQLPPEYRLFHADRLQGINTENLGEFQCQQLYLQRIKAAE
;
A
#
# COMPACT_ATOMS: atom_id res chain seq x y z
N MET A 1 -36.17 -66.59 11.36
CA MET A 1 -35.55 -66.67 10.02
C MET A 1 -34.31 -65.80 10.04
N GLY A 2 -33.14 -66.44 10.10
CA GLY A 2 -31.83 -65.77 10.04
C GLY A 2 -30.97 -66.46 8.99
N ASN A 3 -30.07 -65.68 8.37
CA ASN A 3 -28.88 -66.05 7.58
C ASN A 3 -28.46 -64.77 6.84
N ARG A 4 -27.21 -64.44 6.53
CA ARG A 4 -25.83 -64.94 6.75
C ARG A 4 -24.95 -63.77 6.27
N SER A 5 -23.86 -63.39 6.95
CA SER A 5 -22.50 -63.93 6.78
C SER A 5 -22.01 -63.82 5.33
N SER A 6 -20.87 -63.22 4.96
CA SER A 6 -19.47 -63.28 5.41
C SER A 6 -18.68 -62.42 4.36
N ARG A 7 -17.42 -61.96 4.46
CA ARG A 7 -16.17 -62.63 4.88
C ARG A 7 -15.00 -61.62 4.82
N ARG A 8 -14.03 -61.81 5.72
CA ARG A 8 -12.68 -61.21 5.76
C ARG A 8 -11.70 -61.84 4.76
N LYS A 9 -10.57 -61.16 4.49
CA LYS A 9 -9.14 -61.57 4.64
C LYS A 9 -8.27 -60.41 4.06
N GLY A 10 -7.28 -59.83 4.76
CA GLY A 10 -5.99 -60.40 5.21
C GLY A 10 -5.09 -60.57 3.98
N GLY A 11 -3.90 -60.00 3.81
CA GLY A 11 -2.91 -59.31 4.64
C GLY A 11 -1.54 -59.70 4.04
N GLU A 12 -0.57 -58.80 3.90
CA GLU A 12 0.89 -59.07 3.88
C GLU A 12 1.71 -57.80 3.56
N ARG A 13 2.73 -57.54 4.38
CA ARG A 13 3.86 -56.63 4.10
C ARG A 13 4.90 -57.39 3.24
N PRO A 14 5.74 -56.65 2.52
CA PRO A 14 7.17 -56.81 2.80
C PRO A 14 7.90 -55.47 2.99
N GLU A 15 8.91 -55.56 3.84
CA GLU A 15 9.88 -54.56 4.25
C GLU A 15 11.09 -54.64 3.29
N ALA A 16 11.59 -53.49 2.81
CA ALA A 16 12.90 -53.37 2.15
C ALA A 16 13.45 -51.93 2.25
N THR A 17 14.44 -51.80 3.13
CA THR A 17 15.65 -50.96 3.20
C THR A 17 15.74 -49.62 2.42
N PRO A 18 16.22 -48.52 3.06
CA PRO A 18 16.36 -47.19 2.45
C PRO A 18 17.69 -47.01 1.69
N PRO A 19 17.75 -46.16 0.65
CA PRO A 19 19.02 -45.66 0.13
C PRO A 19 19.42 -44.34 0.81
N ASP A 20 20.57 -44.42 1.47
CA ASP A 20 21.65 -43.43 1.61
C ASP A 20 21.38 -41.94 1.33
N GLY A 21 21.75 -41.12 2.33
CA GLY A 21 22.46 -39.87 2.06
C GLY A 21 21.82 -38.57 2.53
N GLU A 22 21.48 -38.45 3.82
CA GLU A 22 21.34 -37.13 4.45
C GLU A 22 22.72 -36.43 4.47
N ARG A 23 22.98 -35.54 3.50
CA ARG A 23 23.98 -34.48 3.66
C ARG A 23 23.32 -33.33 4.41
N GLN A 24 23.71 -33.16 5.67
CA GLN A 24 23.52 -31.91 6.38
C GLN A 24 24.29 -30.79 5.66
N PRO A 25 23.71 -29.61 5.40
CA PRO A 25 24.49 -28.46 4.99
C PRO A 25 25.27 -27.94 6.19
N SER A 26 26.59 -27.92 6.03
CA SER A 26 27.55 -27.27 6.92
C SER A 26 27.22 -25.78 7.07
N LEU A 27 27.06 -25.33 8.31
CA LEU A 27 27.02 -23.92 8.69
C LEU A 27 28.45 -23.37 8.68
N ASP A 28 28.98 -23.10 7.49
CA ASP A 28 30.13 -22.23 7.35
C ASP A 28 29.63 -20.84 6.97
N GLY A 29 29.82 -19.91 7.90
CA GLY A 29 29.48 -18.52 7.75
C GLY A 29 30.30 -17.86 6.65
N ASN A 30 29.60 -17.19 5.75
CA ASN A 30 30.14 -16.04 5.04
C ASN A 30 29.17 -14.90 5.28
N GLY A 31 29.61 -13.94 6.09
CA GLY A 31 29.03 -12.62 6.17
C GLY A 31 29.26 -11.93 4.84
N ASP A 32 28.33 -12.15 3.91
CA ASP A 32 28.17 -11.27 2.78
C ASP A 32 27.36 -10.07 3.28
N GLY A 33 28.01 -8.91 3.29
CA GLY A 33 27.34 -7.62 3.47
C GLY A 33 26.47 -7.36 2.25
N SER A 34 25.38 -8.13 2.16
CA SER A 34 24.26 -7.93 1.25
C SER A 34 23.71 -6.55 1.59
N GLU A 35 24.24 -5.55 0.87
CA GLU A 35 23.57 -4.29 0.63
C GLU A 35 22.19 -4.70 0.10
N ALA A 36 21.19 -4.61 0.97
CA ALA A 36 19.87 -5.13 0.69
C ALA A 36 19.38 -4.51 -0.61
N VAL A 37 19.42 -5.29 -1.70
CA VAL A 37 19.00 -4.81 -3.01
C VAL A 37 17.53 -4.47 -2.87
N LEU A 38 17.25 -3.18 -2.85
CA LEU A 38 15.91 -2.65 -2.71
C LEU A 38 15.03 -3.23 -3.82
N PRO A 39 13.77 -3.61 -3.52
CA PRO A 39 12.88 -4.12 -4.55
C PRO A 39 12.79 -3.14 -5.72
N PRO A 40 12.85 -3.60 -6.99
CA PRO A 40 12.79 -2.73 -8.17
C PRO A 40 11.59 -1.77 -8.18
N ARG A 41 10.51 -2.14 -7.47
CA ARG A 41 9.30 -1.32 -7.28
C ARG A 41 9.60 0.07 -6.72
N TYR A 42 10.50 0.19 -5.75
CA TYR A 42 10.77 1.45 -5.04
C TYR A 42 11.98 2.24 -5.59
N ALA A 43 12.48 1.87 -6.79
CA ALA A 43 13.61 2.55 -7.42
C ALA A 43 13.38 4.07 -7.60
N ALA A 44 12.13 4.49 -7.83
CA ALA A 44 11.78 5.90 -7.92
C ALA A 44 11.98 6.66 -6.58
N CYS A 45 11.73 6.01 -5.43
CA CYS A 45 12.01 6.62 -4.13
C CYS A 45 13.50 6.91 -4.01
N GLU A 46 14.34 5.91 -4.24
CA GLU A 46 15.79 6.04 -4.16
C GLU A 46 16.32 7.14 -5.09
N LEU A 47 15.82 7.19 -6.32
CA LEU A 47 16.19 8.21 -7.29
C LEU A 47 15.85 9.63 -6.79
N LEU A 48 14.65 9.83 -6.24
CA LEU A 48 14.23 11.12 -5.68
C LEU A 48 15.08 11.51 -4.46
N TYR A 49 15.33 10.57 -3.55
CA TYR A 49 16.18 10.82 -2.38
C TYR A 49 17.62 11.18 -2.77
N LYS A 50 18.22 10.49 -3.76
CA LYS A 50 19.55 10.84 -4.30
C LYS A 50 19.58 12.24 -4.93
N ALA A 51 18.46 12.70 -5.46
CA ALA A 51 18.29 14.06 -5.97
C ALA A 51 17.95 15.10 -4.88
N GLY A 52 17.91 14.69 -3.61
CA GLY A 52 17.57 15.56 -2.48
C GLY A 52 16.09 15.89 -2.35
N ILE A 53 15.21 15.11 -3.01
CA ILE A 53 13.75 15.28 -2.93
C ILE A 53 13.20 14.22 -1.95
N PRO A 54 12.69 14.62 -0.78
CA PRO A 54 12.06 13.68 0.13
C PRO A 54 10.77 13.12 -0.49
N ALA A 55 10.50 11.84 -0.24
CA ALA A 55 9.33 11.15 -0.77
C ALA A 55 8.77 10.12 0.20
N ALA A 56 7.44 9.97 0.25
CA ALA A 56 6.78 8.92 1.02
C ALA A 56 5.95 8.01 0.12
N VAL A 57 6.07 6.70 0.32
CA VAL A 57 5.23 5.68 -0.31
C VAL A 57 3.81 5.77 0.26
N TRP A 58 2.82 5.77 -0.63
CA TRP A 58 1.45 6.13 -0.28
C TRP A 58 0.41 5.11 -0.78
N LEU A 59 -0.84 5.29 -0.36
CA LEU A 59 -2.03 4.49 -0.72
C LEU A 59 -1.82 2.96 -0.60
N GLU A 60 -1.99 2.19 -1.67
CA GLU A 60 -2.03 0.73 -1.63
C GLU A 60 -0.77 0.10 -1.02
N ASP A 61 0.42 0.61 -1.38
CA ASP A 61 1.68 0.14 -0.82
C ASP A 61 1.78 0.44 0.68
N ALA A 62 1.34 1.63 1.10
CA ALA A 62 1.31 2.00 2.52
C ALA A 62 0.32 1.13 3.31
N LEU A 63 -0.86 0.86 2.75
CA LEU A 63 -1.85 -0.05 3.35
C LEU A 63 -1.31 -1.47 3.46
N SER A 64 -0.69 -1.98 2.40
CA SER A 64 -0.09 -3.32 2.38
C SER A 64 1.01 -3.44 3.42
N ARG A 65 1.85 -2.41 3.59
CA ARG A 65 2.91 -2.36 4.61
C ARG A 65 2.39 -2.49 6.04
N HIS A 66 1.16 -2.04 6.30
CA HIS A 66 0.47 -2.15 7.60
C HIS A 66 -0.41 -3.41 7.73
N GLY A 67 -0.33 -4.34 6.78
CA GLY A 67 -0.97 -5.65 6.87
C GLY A 67 -2.34 -5.75 6.17
N VAL A 68 -2.76 -4.74 5.41
CA VAL A 68 -3.97 -4.86 4.58
C VAL A 68 -3.70 -5.81 3.40
N PRO A 69 -4.52 -6.85 3.18
CA PRO A 69 -4.36 -7.76 2.05
C PRO A 69 -4.93 -7.15 0.76
N THR A 70 -4.35 -6.01 0.32
CA THR A 70 -4.73 -5.30 -0.91
C THR A 70 -3.78 -5.65 -2.06
N LEU A 71 -4.29 -5.57 -3.28
CA LEU A 71 -3.45 -5.58 -4.47
C LEU A 71 -2.76 -4.21 -4.61
N VAL A 72 -1.47 -4.24 -4.94
CA VAL A 72 -0.68 -3.04 -5.25
C VAL A 72 -0.57 -2.92 -6.77
N PHE A 73 -1.05 -1.81 -7.33
CA PHE A 73 -1.02 -1.52 -8.76
C PHE A 73 0.16 -0.59 -9.05
N ASP A 74 -0.12 0.65 -9.47
CA ASP A 74 0.87 1.72 -9.56
C ASP A 74 1.41 2.10 -8.17
N LEU A 75 2.64 2.60 -8.14
CA LEU A 75 3.28 3.13 -6.94
C LEU A 75 2.90 4.60 -6.77
N PHE A 76 2.26 4.94 -5.65
CA PHE A 76 1.93 6.33 -5.31
C PHE A 76 3.00 6.92 -4.41
N LEU A 77 3.56 8.07 -4.79
CA LEU A 77 4.56 8.79 -4.01
C LEU A 77 4.08 10.19 -3.65
N LEU A 78 4.08 10.51 -2.37
CA LEU A 78 3.97 11.89 -1.91
C LEU A 78 5.33 12.59 -2.06
N VAL A 79 5.34 13.76 -2.68
CA VAL A 79 6.52 14.61 -2.89
C VAL A 79 6.21 16.07 -2.56
N PRO A 80 7.20 16.90 -2.19
CA PRO A 80 6.93 18.30 -1.84
C PRO A 80 6.55 19.14 -3.06
N ASP A 81 7.17 18.85 -4.21
CA ASP A 81 6.95 19.51 -5.50
C ASP A 81 6.88 18.44 -6.59
N VAL A 82 5.71 18.32 -7.21
CA VAL A 82 5.42 17.31 -8.23
C VAL A 82 6.20 17.57 -9.51
N ASP A 83 6.37 18.84 -9.90
CA ASP A 83 7.06 19.19 -11.13
C ASP A 83 8.56 18.93 -10.99
N ALA A 84 9.16 19.30 -9.87
CA ALA A 84 10.57 19.02 -9.59
C ALA A 84 10.84 17.51 -9.56
N ALA A 85 10.01 16.73 -8.87
CA ALA A 85 10.12 15.27 -8.84
C ALA A 85 9.94 14.65 -10.23
N ALA A 86 8.97 15.15 -11.02
CA ALA A 86 8.75 14.70 -12.39
C ALA A 86 9.99 14.93 -13.27
N GLN A 87 10.63 16.09 -13.16
CA GLN A 87 11.87 16.37 -13.93
C GLN A 87 12.99 15.39 -13.58
N VAL A 88 13.13 15.01 -12.29
CA VAL A 88 14.11 13.99 -11.87
C VAL A 88 13.77 12.63 -12.51
N LEU A 89 12.51 12.19 -12.46
CA LEU A 89 12.11 10.93 -13.08
C LEU A 89 12.36 10.94 -14.60
N ILE A 90 11.95 12.01 -15.29
CA ILE A 90 12.16 12.18 -16.74
C ILE A 90 13.65 12.17 -17.07
N GLY A 91 14.48 12.88 -16.29
CA GLY A 91 15.93 12.89 -16.45
C GLY A 91 16.58 11.52 -16.30
N ALA A 92 15.97 10.63 -15.51
CA ALA A 92 16.38 9.23 -15.37
C ALA A 92 15.77 8.27 -16.42
N GLY A 93 15.07 8.81 -17.44
CA GLY A 93 14.50 8.03 -18.53
C GLY A 93 13.08 7.51 -18.28
N TYR A 94 12.41 7.93 -17.21
CA TYR A 94 10.99 7.66 -17.05
C TYR A 94 10.19 8.41 -18.12
N ARG A 95 9.08 7.82 -18.55
CA ARG A 95 8.20 8.39 -19.58
C ARG A 95 6.85 8.72 -18.99
N ARG A 96 6.31 9.90 -19.32
CA ARG A 96 4.95 10.27 -18.94
C ARG A 96 3.95 9.27 -19.54
N GLY A 97 3.08 8.76 -18.68
CA GLY A 97 2.06 7.77 -19.00
C GLY A 97 0.67 8.37 -19.18
N GLN A 98 -0.30 7.48 -19.45
CA GLN A 98 -1.72 7.79 -19.39
C GLN A 98 -2.38 6.85 -18.39
N LEU A 99 -3.27 7.42 -17.56
CA LEU A 99 -4.01 6.66 -16.57
C LEU A 99 -4.92 5.61 -17.20
N SER A 100 -5.08 4.49 -16.49
CA SER A 100 -6.08 3.49 -16.82
C SER A 100 -7.50 4.06 -16.68
N PHE A 101 -8.48 3.38 -17.28
CA PHE A 101 -9.89 3.77 -17.19
C PHE A 101 -10.37 3.92 -15.74
N ALA A 102 -9.85 3.10 -14.82
CA ALA A 102 -10.22 3.14 -13.42
C ALA A 102 -9.74 4.39 -12.67
N LEU A 103 -8.67 5.05 -13.14
CA LEU A 103 -8.06 6.19 -12.46
C LEU A 103 -8.23 7.52 -13.20
N ARG A 104 -8.58 7.49 -14.50
CA ARG A 104 -8.59 8.68 -15.37
C ARG A 104 -9.50 9.84 -14.90
N ASN A 105 -10.48 9.57 -14.04
CA ASN A 105 -11.39 10.59 -13.51
C ASN A 105 -10.84 11.26 -12.23
N ILE A 106 -9.79 10.70 -11.61
CA ILE A 106 -9.17 11.25 -10.40
C ILE A 106 -8.03 12.17 -10.85
N ARG A 107 -8.30 13.47 -10.92
CA ARG A 107 -7.36 14.47 -11.44
C ARG A 107 -6.02 14.48 -10.69
N GLN A 108 -6.05 14.21 -9.39
CA GLN A 108 -4.87 14.16 -8.54
C GLN A 108 -3.86 13.09 -8.99
N PHE A 109 -4.28 12.10 -9.77
CA PHE A 109 -3.44 11.00 -10.20
C PHE A 109 -2.82 11.22 -11.59
N GLU A 110 -3.02 12.38 -12.22
CA GLU A 110 -2.60 12.63 -13.61
C GLU A 110 -1.08 12.56 -13.87
N ASN A 111 -0.27 12.62 -12.82
CA ASN A 111 1.19 12.65 -12.89
C ASN A 111 1.78 11.23 -12.84
N LEU A 112 1.42 10.42 -13.84
CA LEU A 112 1.86 9.05 -14.03
C LEU A 112 3.15 8.98 -14.87
N TYR A 113 4.13 8.21 -14.40
CA TYR A 113 5.41 7.98 -15.07
C TYR A 113 5.78 6.50 -15.07
N PHE A 114 6.14 5.97 -16.23
CA PHE A 114 6.62 4.59 -16.35
C PHE A 114 8.15 4.54 -16.35
N PRO A 115 8.76 3.54 -15.67
CA PRO A 115 10.21 3.38 -15.67
C PRO A 115 10.76 3.14 -17.08
N PRO A 116 12.07 3.40 -17.31
CA PRO A 116 12.72 3.00 -18.54
C PRO A 116 12.64 1.48 -18.69
N ARG A 117 12.23 1.00 -19.87
CA ARG A 117 12.17 -0.45 -20.15
C ARG A 117 13.58 -1.00 -20.24
N ALA A 118 13.84 -2.12 -19.57
CA ALA A 118 15.06 -2.88 -19.80
C ALA A 118 15.07 -3.35 -21.27
N ILE A 119 16.09 -2.93 -22.01
CA ILE A 119 16.35 -3.47 -23.35
C ILE A 119 17.05 -4.80 -23.12
N THR A 120 16.38 -5.92 -23.38
CA THR A 120 17.04 -7.23 -23.32
C THR A 120 18.11 -7.33 -24.41
N ALA A 121 19.10 -8.21 -24.23
CA ALA A 121 20.21 -8.40 -25.17
C ALA A 121 19.77 -8.73 -26.61
N ASP A 122 18.53 -9.20 -26.80
CA ASP A 122 17.94 -9.54 -28.09
C ASP A 122 17.14 -8.38 -28.73
N ASN A 123 17.22 -7.16 -28.18
CA ASN A 123 16.39 -6.00 -28.57
C ASN A 123 14.88 -6.26 -28.53
N LYS A 124 14.44 -7.31 -27.83
CA LYS A 124 13.03 -7.58 -27.58
C LYS A 124 12.64 -6.95 -26.26
N HIS A 125 11.54 -6.21 -26.26
CA HIS A 125 10.94 -5.80 -25.00
C HIS A 125 10.48 -7.05 -24.28
N ASP A 126 10.88 -7.20 -23.02
CA ASP A 126 10.29 -8.20 -22.14
C ASP A 126 8.85 -7.76 -21.83
N GLU A 127 7.89 -8.25 -22.62
CA GLU A 127 6.47 -7.94 -22.44
C GLU A 127 5.87 -8.66 -21.21
N SER A 128 6.65 -9.48 -20.48
CA SER A 128 6.14 -10.32 -19.39
C SER A 128 5.99 -9.59 -18.05
N ILE A 129 6.61 -8.43 -17.86
CA ILE A 129 6.49 -7.64 -16.63
C ILE A 129 5.67 -6.38 -16.92
N PRO A 130 4.46 -6.24 -16.37
CA PRO A 130 3.73 -4.98 -16.48
C PRO A 130 4.56 -3.87 -15.83
N ASP A 131 4.88 -2.84 -16.62
CA ASP A 131 5.56 -1.63 -16.15
C ASP A 131 4.72 -1.04 -15.00
N THR A 132 5.15 -1.19 -13.75
CA THR A 132 4.52 -0.51 -12.60
C THR A 132 4.73 0.98 -12.79
N GLY A 133 3.65 1.74 -12.96
CA GLY A 133 3.72 3.19 -13.05
C GLY A 133 3.99 3.83 -11.69
N VAL A 134 4.55 5.03 -11.71
CA VAL A 134 4.76 5.88 -10.54
C VAL A 134 3.85 7.09 -10.67
N ILE A 135 2.95 7.27 -9.71
CA ILE A 135 2.05 8.42 -9.62
C ILE A 135 2.59 9.37 -8.57
N LEU A 136 2.96 10.59 -9.00
CA LEU A 136 3.42 11.65 -8.10
C LEU A 136 2.25 12.46 -7.56
N LEU A 137 2.21 12.64 -6.24
CA LEU A 137 1.18 13.36 -5.51
C LEU A 137 1.81 14.47 -4.68
N ALA A 138 1.17 15.64 -4.62
CA ALA A 138 1.65 16.73 -3.77
C ALA A 138 1.37 16.44 -2.30
N ALA A 139 2.41 16.26 -1.47
CA ALA A 139 2.27 15.89 -0.05
C ALA A 139 1.37 16.87 0.74
N ARG A 140 1.46 18.16 0.43
CA ARG A 140 0.62 19.22 1.02
C ARG A 140 -0.88 19.00 0.81
N GLU A 141 -1.27 18.43 -0.33
CA GLU A 141 -2.68 18.18 -0.65
C GLU A 141 -3.22 16.91 0.03
N TRP A 142 -2.33 16.14 0.63
CA TRP A 142 -2.61 14.90 1.36
C TRP A 142 -2.38 15.05 2.87
N PHE A 143 -2.12 16.27 3.35
CA PHE A 143 -1.97 16.57 4.78
C PHE A 143 -0.92 15.69 5.48
N HIS A 144 0.16 15.36 4.77
CA HIS A 144 1.23 14.51 5.29
C HIS A 144 2.56 15.26 5.24
N GLU A 145 3.24 15.27 6.38
CA GLU A 145 4.60 15.79 6.50
C GLU A 145 5.60 14.74 6.05
N LEU A 146 6.44 15.10 5.08
CA LEU A 146 7.46 14.21 4.57
C LEU A 146 8.65 14.15 5.54
N PRO A 147 9.30 12.97 5.66
CA PRO A 147 10.53 12.86 6.45
C PRO A 147 11.61 13.77 5.86
N ALA A 148 12.29 14.53 6.72
CA ALA A 148 13.40 15.40 6.30
C ALA A 148 14.59 14.59 5.75
N THR A 149 14.76 13.37 6.27
CA THR A 149 15.78 12.41 5.84
C THR A 149 15.19 11.01 5.92
N ALA A 150 15.49 10.16 4.94
CA ALA A 150 15.26 8.72 5.05
C ALA A 150 16.61 8.01 5.18
N GLN A 151 16.77 7.23 6.24
CA GLN A 151 17.93 6.38 6.45
C GLN A 151 17.67 5.00 5.87
N ASP A 152 16.45 4.49 6.08
CA ASP A 152 16.02 3.17 5.65
C ASP A 152 14.70 3.21 4.88
N MET A 153 14.42 2.10 4.19
CA MET A 153 13.18 1.90 3.44
C MET A 153 11.92 2.09 4.30
N THR A 154 12.01 1.82 5.60
CA THR A 154 10.90 2.03 6.55
C THR A 154 10.51 3.49 6.69
N ASP A 155 11.45 4.40 6.54
CA ASP A 155 11.22 5.84 6.69
C ASP A 155 10.41 6.40 5.53
N TRP A 156 10.32 5.67 4.42
CA TRP A 156 9.48 6.05 3.28
C TRP A 156 8.00 5.81 3.54
N PHE A 157 7.63 5.03 4.55
CA PHE A 157 6.24 4.70 4.82
C PHE A 157 5.71 5.52 5.99
N PRO A 158 4.47 6.04 5.90
CA PRO A 158 3.84 6.66 7.05
C PRO A 158 3.61 5.63 8.16
N THR A 159 3.66 6.07 9.42
CA THR A 159 3.11 5.27 10.52
C THR A 159 1.59 5.10 10.33
N LEU A 160 1.00 4.09 10.97
CA LEU A 160 -0.44 3.83 10.86
C LEU A 160 -1.31 5.03 11.31
N PRO A 161 -1.02 5.71 12.44
CA PRO A 161 -1.76 6.93 12.82
C PRO A 161 -1.61 8.06 11.80
N GLN A 162 -0.40 8.26 11.24
CA GLN A 162 -0.17 9.29 10.21
C GLN A 162 -0.96 8.99 8.93
N LEU A 163 -0.94 7.73 8.47
CA LEU A 163 -1.69 7.31 7.29
C LEU A 163 -3.20 7.53 7.48
N LEU A 164 -3.76 7.06 8.59
CA LEU A 164 -5.19 7.21 8.87
C LEU A 164 -5.59 8.68 9.00
N THR A 165 -4.79 9.48 9.72
CA THR A 165 -5.01 10.91 9.88
C THR A 165 -5.05 11.63 8.53
N ALA A 166 -4.06 11.39 7.69
CA ALA A 166 -3.96 11.99 6.36
C ALA A 166 -5.11 11.57 5.45
N LEU A 167 -5.55 10.30 5.50
CA LEU A 167 -6.71 9.82 4.75
C LEU A 167 -8.01 10.46 5.22
N ILE A 168 -8.22 10.62 6.54
CA ILE A 168 -9.40 11.31 7.08
C ILE A 168 -9.38 12.80 6.69
N ALA A 169 -8.24 13.47 6.86
CA ALA A 169 -8.08 14.87 6.49
C ALA A 169 -8.35 15.08 5.00
N LYS A 170 -7.76 14.24 4.13
CA LYS A 170 -8.02 14.28 2.70
C LYS A 170 -9.48 14.02 2.39
N TRP A 171 -10.08 13.00 3.00
CA TRP A 171 -11.49 12.69 2.80
C TRP A 171 -12.39 13.87 3.16
N LEU A 172 -12.13 14.56 4.29
CA LEU A 172 -12.89 15.75 4.72
C LEU A 172 -12.67 16.96 3.83
N SER A 173 -11.53 17.05 3.12
CA SER A 173 -11.21 18.18 2.26
C SER A 173 -11.75 18.07 0.83
N LEU A 174 -12.31 16.91 0.44
CA LEU A 174 -12.77 16.69 -0.93
C LEU A 174 -13.99 17.54 -1.27
N GLU A 175 -14.01 18.11 -2.46
CA GLU A 175 -15.14 18.81 -3.04
C GLU A 175 -16.19 17.81 -3.57
N GLU A 176 -17.42 18.29 -3.83
CA GLU A 176 -18.57 17.44 -4.18
C GLU A 176 -18.30 16.56 -5.42
N GLN A 177 -17.70 17.15 -6.45
CA GLN A 177 -17.39 16.50 -7.73
C GLN A 177 -16.28 15.45 -7.65
N GLU A 178 -15.56 15.34 -6.53
CA GLU A 178 -14.47 14.39 -6.35
C GLU A 178 -14.96 13.01 -5.86
N SER A 179 -16.09 12.55 -6.42
CA SER A 179 -16.76 11.31 -5.97
C SER A 179 -15.88 10.07 -6.10
N ASP A 180 -15.12 9.96 -7.19
CA ASP A 180 -14.28 8.78 -7.47
C ASP A 180 -13.11 8.68 -6.46
N LEU A 181 -12.51 9.83 -6.11
CA LEU A 181 -11.47 9.89 -5.08
C LEU A 181 -12.07 9.66 -3.69
N ARG A 182 -13.26 10.22 -3.41
CA ARG A 182 -13.96 10.03 -2.13
C ARG A 182 -14.25 8.56 -1.86
N LEU A 183 -14.81 7.87 -2.85
CA LEU A 183 -15.09 6.43 -2.75
C LEU A 183 -13.81 5.62 -2.52
N ARG A 184 -12.72 5.96 -3.22
CA ARG A 184 -11.45 5.25 -3.07
C ARG A 184 -10.83 5.45 -1.67
N ILE A 185 -10.83 6.69 -1.16
CA ILE A 185 -10.37 6.95 0.22
C ILE A 185 -11.27 6.29 1.26
N ALA A 186 -12.60 6.32 1.05
CA ALA A 186 -13.56 5.60 1.88
C ALA A 186 -13.21 4.10 1.97
N VAL A 187 -12.92 3.45 0.83
CA VAL A 187 -12.50 2.04 0.80
C VAL A 187 -11.20 1.84 1.58
N TYR A 188 -10.19 2.69 1.42
CA TYR A 188 -8.93 2.58 2.17
C TYR A 188 -9.12 2.72 3.68
N ILE A 189 -9.90 3.71 4.12
CA ILE A 189 -10.29 3.85 5.53
C ILE A 189 -11.04 2.58 5.97
N GLY A 190 -11.97 2.10 5.16
CA GLY A 190 -12.69 0.83 5.35
C GLY A 190 -11.75 -0.34 5.62
N TYR A 191 -10.74 -0.52 4.77
CA TYR A 191 -9.73 -1.57 4.88
C TYR A 191 -8.89 -1.46 6.14
N ILE A 192 -8.48 -0.25 6.53
CA ILE A 192 -7.74 -0.04 7.79
C ILE A 192 -8.53 -0.59 8.98
N TYR A 193 -9.80 -0.21 9.14
CA TYR A 193 -10.63 -0.70 10.25
C TYR A 193 -11.02 -2.18 10.11
N LEU A 194 -11.11 -2.70 8.88
CA LEU A 194 -11.47 -4.09 8.64
C LEU A 194 -10.31 -5.04 8.98
N TYR A 195 -9.10 -4.72 8.54
CA TYR A 195 -7.97 -5.66 8.55
C TYR A 195 -6.92 -5.41 9.62
N ILE A 196 -6.80 -4.19 10.15
CA ILE A 196 -5.71 -3.83 11.06
C ILE A 196 -6.24 -3.74 12.49
N ASP A 197 -6.01 -4.76 13.32
CA ASP A 197 -6.53 -4.77 14.70
C ASP A 197 -5.89 -3.69 15.59
N ALA A 198 -4.68 -3.24 15.29
CA ALA A 198 -3.99 -2.18 16.02
C ALA A 198 -4.82 -0.87 16.10
N VAL A 199 -5.68 -0.58 15.11
CA VAL A 199 -6.54 0.62 15.18
C VAL A 199 -7.67 0.49 16.19
N LYS A 200 -7.97 -0.72 16.66
CA LYS A 200 -9.02 -1.01 17.64
C LYS A 200 -8.46 -1.13 19.05
N GLU A 201 -7.14 -1.10 19.20
CA GLU A 201 -6.48 -1.26 20.49
C GLU A 201 -6.68 -0.01 21.38
N PRO A 202 -6.81 -0.19 22.70
CA PRO A 202 -6.78 0.93 23.63
C PRO A 202 -5.49 1.75 23.46
N GLY A 203 -5.58 3.08 23.44
CA GLY A 203 -4.41 3.94 23.25
C GLY A 203 -4.20 4.40 21.80
N PHE A 204 -4.87 3.79 20.81
CA PHE A 204 -4.72 4.21 19.42
C PHE A 204 -5.38 5.57 19.15
N GLN A 205 -6.57 5.79 19.71
CA GLN A 205 -7.32 7.05 19.54
C GLN A 205 -6.53 8.28 20.01
N GLU A 206 -5.71 8.14 21.04
CA GLU A 206 -4.88 9.20 21.62
C GLU A 206 -3.77 9.66 20.66
N GLN A 207 -3.37 8.80 19.70
CA GLN A 207 -2.40 9.11 18.66
C GLN A 207 -3.01 9.90 17.49
N LEU A 208 -4.33 10.02 17.44
CA LEU A 208 -5.05 10.81 16.43
C LEU A 208 -5.26 12.25 16.91
N PRO A 209 -5.27 13.23 15.98
CA PRO A 209 -5.70 14.60 16.28
C PRO A 209 -7.08 14.62 16.94
N PRO A 210 -7.30 15.48 17.96
CA PRO A 210 -8.56 15.54 18.72
C PRO A 210 -9.82 15.60 17.85
N GLU A 211 -9.79 16.39 16.77
CA GLU A 211 -10.86 16.59 15.81
C GLU A 211 -11.29 15.31 15.07
N TYR A 212 -10.38 14.34 14.92
CA TYR A 212 -10.65 13.07 14.21
C TYR A 212 -11.02 11.92 15.14
N ARG A 213 -10.95 12.13 16.46
CA ARG A 213 -11.32 11.10 17.44
C ARG A 213 -12.80 10.75 17.40
N LEU A 214 -13.66 11.71 17.07
CA LEU A 214 -15.09 11.45 16.88
C LEU A 214 -15.34 10.53 15.69
N PHE A 215 -14.69 10.81 14.56
CA PHE A 215 -14.72 9.95 13.38
C PHE A 215 -14.23 8.54 13.72
N HIS A 216 -13.14 8.43 14.46
CA HIS A 216 -12.60 7.15 14.91
C HIS A 216 -13.60 6.35 15.76
N ALA A 217 -14.16 6.98 16.79
CA ALA A 217 -15.14 6.34 17.67
C ALA A 217 -16.38 5.86 16.91
N ASP A 218 -16.89 6.69 16.00
CA ASP A 218 -18.05 6.35 15.17
C ASP A 218 -17.74 5.21 14.18
N ARG A 219 -16.50 5.12 13.66
CA ARG A 219 -16.06 3.99 12.83
C ARG A 219 -16.02 2.69 13.62
N LEU A 220 -15.55 2.71 14.86
CA LEU A 220 -15.56 1.53 15.74
C LEU A 220 -16.99 1.08 16.09
N GLN A 221 -17.96 2.00 16.10
CA GLN A 221 -19.39 1.70 16.33
C GLN A 221 -20.13 1.18 15.09
N GLY A 222 -19.43 0.99 13.96
CA GLY A 222 -19.98 0.27 12.81
C GLY A 222 -20.64 1.12 11.74
N ILE A 223 -20.29 2.41 11.59
CA ILE A 223 -20.67 3.16 10.39
C ILE A 223 -20.21 2.40 9.14
N ASN A 224 -21.08 2.20 8.15
CA ASN A 224 -20.71 1.46 6.95
C ASN A 224 -19.73 2.27 6.09
N THR A 225 -18.73 1.59 5.51
CA THR A 225 -17.79 2.16 4.53
C THR A 225 -18.52 2.79 3.35
N GLU A 226 -19.66 2.21 2.94
CA GLU A 226 -20.50 2.73 1.84
C GLU A 226 -20.93 4.18 2.08
N ASN A 227 -21.29 4.52 3.32
CA ASN A 227 -21.72 5.87 3.68
C ASN A 227 -20.58 6.89 3.49
N LEU A 228 -19.33 6.48 3.68
CA LEU A 228 -18.17 7.36 3.48
C LEU A 228 -17.98 7.74 1.99
N GLY A 229 -18.55 6.99 1.05
CA GLY A 229 -18.56 7.37 -0.37
C GLY A 229 -19.49 8.56 -0.67
N GLU A 230 -20.41 8.88 0.24
CA GLU A 230 -21.42 9.91 0.05
C GLU A 230 -20.96 11.29 0.51
N PHE A 231 -21.21 12.32 -0.30
CA PHE A 231 -20.87 13.70 0.06
C PHE A 231 -21.67 14.18 1.28
N GLN A 232 -22.93 13.75 1.44
CA GLN A 232 -23.73 14.11 2.62
C GLN A 232 -23.10 13.61 3.92
N CYS A 233 -22.55 12.39 3.93
CA CYS A 233 -21.87 11.85 5.11
C CYS A 233 -20.66 12.71 5.49
N GLN A 234 -19.86 13.12 4.50
CA GLN A 234 -18.73 14.02 4.70
C GLN A 234 -19.15 15.36 5.29
N GLN A 235 -20.22 15.98 4.77
CA GLN A 235 -20.73 17.25 5.30
C GLN A 235 -21.23 17.14 6.75
N LEU A 236 -21.86 16.02 7.11
CA LEU A 236 -22.28 15.77 8.50
C LEU A 236 -21.09 15.74 9.46
N TYR A 237 -19.97 15.11 9.06
CA TYR A 237 -18.76 15.11 9.88
C TYR A 237 -18.13 16.50 10.00
N LEU A 238 -18.05 17.25 8.90
CA LEU A 238 -17.55 18.64 8.94
C LEU A 238 -18.39 19.52 9.88
N GLN A 239 -19.72 19.36 9.89
CA GLN A 239 -20.59 20.07 10.82
C GLN A 239 -20.35 19.67 12.28
N ARG A 240 -20.19 18.37 12.55
CA ARG A 240 -19.94 17.88 13.92
C ARG A 240 -18.57 18.31 14.46
N ILE A 241 -17.55 18.35 13.61
CA ILE A 241 -16.22 18.86 13.99
C ILE A 241 -16.32 20.35 14.36
N LYS A 242 -16.94 21.17 13.50
CA LYS A 242 -17.14 22.61 13.77
C LYS A 242 -17.98 22.89 15.03
N ALA A 243 -18.90 21.99 15.38
CA ALA A 243 -19.73 22.13 16.58
C ALA A 243 -18.98 21.75 17.88
N ALA A 244 -17.82 21.10 17.77
CA ALA A 244 -16.99 20.71 18.89
C ALA A 244 -15.84 21.70 19.21
N GLU A 245 -15.65 22.71 18.35
CA GLU A 245 -14.72 23.85 18.53
C GLU A 245 -15.37 24.99 19.32
#